data_AF-A0A821EKX0-F1
#
_entry.id   AF-A0A821EKX0-F1
#
_cell.length_a   1.000
_cell.length_b   1.000
_cell.length_c   1.000
_cell.angle_alpha   90.00
_cell.angle_beta   90.00
_cell.angle_gamma   90.00
#
_symmetry.space_group_name_H-M   'P 1'
#
loop_
_entity.id
_entity.type
_entity.pdbx_description
1 polymer ?
#
loop_
_entity_poly.entity_id
_entity_poly.type
_entity_poly.pdbx_seq_one_letter_code
_entity_poly.pdbx_strand_id
1 'polypeptide(L)' 'MCIGALRWSGVRNMVYALSNETLGKYAGFDGLMSSRPLLPSPQFIVTGPILEEEAAKIHAIHWSKLL' A
#
# COMPACT_ATOMS: atom_id res chain seq x y z
N MET A 1 10.62 -0.34 0.32
CA MET A 1 11.11 1.05 0.21
C MET A 1 10.22 2.05 0.94
N CYS A 2 8.92 2.13 0.66
CA CYS A 2 8.02 3.17 1.18
C CYS A 2 7.94 3.28 2.71
N ILE A 3 8.00 2.15 3.43
CA ILE A 3 7.95 2.15 4.89
C ILE A 3 9.11 2.90 5.54
N GLY A 4 10.33 2.75 5.01
CA GLY A 4 11.48 3.47 5.51
C GLY A 4 11.29 4.98 5.35
N ALA A 5 10.82 5.40 4.17
CA ALA A 5 10.53 6.81 3.90
C ALA A 5 9.49 7.38 4.89
N LEU A 6 8.39 6.65 5.13
CA LEU A 6 7.38 7.06 6.11
C LEU A 6 7.98 7.18 7.52
N ARG A 7 8.79 6.20 7.95
CA ARG A 7 9.42 6.20 9.28
C ARG A 7 10.35 7.40 9.48
N TRP A 8 11.13 7.78 8.47
CA TRP A 8 12.09 8.90 8.56
C TRP A 8 11.47 10.27 8.27
N SER A 9 10.29 10.32 7.66
CA SER A 9 9.60 11.57 7.30
C SER A 9 8.95 12.31 8.47
N GLY A 10 8.78 11.67 9.64
CA GLY A 10 8.01 12.22 10.76
C GLY A 10 6.49 12.16 10.58
N VAL A 11 5.99 11.55 9.50
CA VAL A 11 4.56 11.20 9.34
C VAL A 11 4.16 10.25 10.47
N ARG A 12 2.97 10.47 11.05
CA ARG A 12 2.44 9.67 12.16
C ARG A 12 1.11 8.98 11.86
N ASN A 13 0.46 9.35 10.77
CA ASN A 13 -0.82 8.78 10.37
C ASN A 13 -0.73 8.45 8.89
N MET A 14 -0.96 7.19 8.55
CA MET A 14 -1.01 6.70 7.18
C MET A 14 -2.41 6.18 6.90
N VAL A 15 -3.03 6.69 5.84
CA VAL A 15 -4.24 6.12 5.28
C VAL A 15 -3.91 5.52 3.93
N TYR A 16 -4.41 4.31 3.65
CA TYR A 16 -4.17 3.65 2.36
C TYR A 16 -5.46 3.13 1.75
N ALA A 17 -5.50 3.10 0.41
CA ALA A 17 -6.70 2.77 -0.33
C ALA A 17 -6.81 1.28 -0.72
N LEU A 18 -5.69 0.68 -1.12
CA LEU A 18 -5.62 -0.72 -1.57
C LEU A 18 -4.54 -1.48 -0.81
N SER A 19 -4.82 -2.72 -0.42
CA SER A 19 -3.81 -3.57 0.22
C SER A 19 -2.72 -4.01 -0.77
N ASN A 20 -1.51 -4.28 -0.26
CA ASN A 20 -0.43 -4.85 -1.06
C ASN A 20 -0.83 -6.23 -1.65
N GLU A 21 -1.59 -7.04 -0.91
CA GLU A 21 -2.09 -8.33 -1.37
C GLU A 21 -3.03 -8.17 -2.57
N THR A 22 -3.96 -7.20 -2.52
CA THR A 22 -4.86 -6.92 -3.64
C THR A 22 -4.10 -6.32 -4.82
N LEU A 23 -3.15 -5.41 -4.58
CA LEU A 23 -2.30 -4.84 -5.62
C LEU A 23 -1.50 -5.92 -6.38
N GLY A 24 -1.02 -6.94 -5.69
CA GLY A 24 -0.24 -8.03 -6.31
C GLY A 24 -0.99 -8.85 -7.34
N LYS A 25 -2.32 -8.85 -7.30
CA LYS A 25 -3.17 -9.47 -8.34
C LYS A 25 -3.04 -8.76 -9.69
N TYR A 26 -2.62 -7.48 -9.70
CA TYR A 26 -2.52 -6.65 -10.90
C TYR A 26 -1.07 -6.39 -11.31
N ALA A 27 -0.22 -6.04 -10.35
CA ALA A 27 1.14 -5.55 -10.59
C ALA A 27 2.22 -6.64 -10.63
N GLY A 28 1.86 -7.90 -10.33
CA GLY A 28 2.81 -8.95 -10.03
C GLY A 28 3.38 -8.84 -8.62
N PHE A 29 4.06 -9.91 -8.15
CA PHE A 29 4.54 -10.02 -6.77
C PHE A 29 5.89 -9.35 -6.51
N ASP A 30 6.60 -8.93 -7.57
CA ASP A 30 7.94 -8.38 -7.45
C ASP A 30 7.87 -6.98 -6.81
N GLY A 31 8.28 -6.89 -5.54
CA GLY A 31 8.20 -5.65 -4.73
C GLY A 31 7.16 -5.66 -3.60
N LEU A 32 6.35 -6.71 -3.45
CA LEU A 32 5.36 -6.83 -2.36
C LEU A 32 5.97 -7.38 -1.08
N MET A 33 6.93 -6.65 -0.52
CA MET A 33 7.31 -6.85 0.88
C MET A 33 6.21 -6.25 1.76
N SER A 34 5.47 -7.09 2.50
CA SER A 34 4.51 -6.62 3.49
C SER A 34 5.25 -5.85 4.59
N SER A 35 5.07 -4.52 4.61
CA SER A 35 5.63 -3.65 5.64
C SER A 35 4.71 -3.50 6.86
N ARG A 36 3.55 -4.19 6.87
CA ARG A 36 2.59 -4.16 7.99
C ARG A 36 3.22 -4.47 9.35
N PRO A 37 4.14 -5.44 9.53
CA PRO A 37 4.72 -5.69 10.86
C PRO A 37 5.72 -4.60 11.31
N LEU A 38 6.19 -3.73 10.42
CA LEU A 38 7.17 -2.67 10.73
C LEU A 38 6.52 -1.30 10.98
N LEU A 39 5.22 -1.18 10.71
CA LEU A 39 4.44 0.05 10.75
C LEU A 39 3.86 0.40 12.13
N PRO A 40 3.14 -0.52 12.81
CA PRO A 40 2.48 -0.19 14.05
C PRO A 40 3.54 -0.05 15.14
N SER A 41 3.82 1.21 15.46
CA SER A 41 4.40 1.62 16.73
C SER A 41 3.36 2.49 17.43
N PRO A 42 3.43 2.69 18.75
CA PRO A 42 2.52 3.60 19.46
C PRO A 42 2.49 5.03 18.88
N GLN A 43 3.47 5.38 18.05
CA GLN A 43 3.67 6.69 17.44
C GLN A 43 3.22 6.76 15.96
N PHE A 44 2.76 5.64 15.37
CA PHE A 44 2.40 5.57 13.95
C PHE A 44 1.10 4.79 13.76
N ILE A 45 0.05 5.49 13.36
CA ILE A 45 -1.30 4.95 13.14
C ILE A 45 -1.47 4.64 11.66
N VAL A 46 -1.99 3.45 11.37
CA VAL A 46 -2.33 3.02 10.01
C VAL A 46 -3.82 2.77 9.92
N THR A 47 -4.49 3.38 8.95
CA THR A 47 -5.92 3.20 8.69
C THR A 47 -6.13 2.76 7.25
N GLY A 48 -6.98 1.74 7.06
CA GLY A 48 -7.36 1.24 5.74
C GLY A 48 -7.25 -0.29 5.64
N PRO A 49 -7.57 -0.85 4.46
CA PRO A 49 -7.87 -0.13 3.22
C PRO A 49 -9.20 0.65 3.26
N ILE A 50 -9.30 1.76 2.52
CA ILE A 50 -10.53 2.56 2.34
C ILE A 50 -10.70 2.87 0.85
N LEU A 51 -11.93 2.75 0.31
CA LEU A 51 -12.19 2.88 -1.15
C LEU A 51 -11.42 1.83 -1.97
N GLU A 52 -11.40 0.60 -1.48
CA GLU A 52 -10.60 -0.48 -2.09
C GLU A 52 -11.07 -0.81 -3.51
N GLU A 53 -12.38 -0.77 -3.77
CA GLU A 53 -12.95 -1.08 -5.08
C GLU A 53 -12.53 -0.03 -6.13
N GLU A 54 -12.61 1.25 -5.79
CA GLU A 54 -12.20 2.35 -6.66
C GLU A 54 -10.70 2.30 -6.94
N ALA A 55 -9.89 2.06 -5.91
CA ALA A 55 -8.44 1.94 -6.07
C ALA A 55 -8.07 0.74 -6.95
N ALA A 56 -8.74 -0.41 -6.78
CA ALA A 56 -8.53 -1.60 -7.60
C ALA A 56 -8.86 -1.35 -9.07
N LYS A 57 -9.93 -0.60 -9.39
CA LYS A 57 -10.28 -0.24 -10.78
C LYS A 57 -9.15 0.53 -11.47
N ILE A 58 -8.55 1.50 -10.78
CA ILE A 58 -7.42 2.28 -11.32
C ILE A 58 -6.21 1.37 -11.60
N HIS A 59 -5.87 0.49 -10.66
CA HIS A 59 -4.76 -0.44 -10.82
C HIS A 59 -5.03 -1.45 -11.95
N ALA A 60 -6.24 -1.99 -12.07
CA ALA A 60 -6.60 -2.87 -13.17
C ALA A 60 -6.40 -2.18 -14.53
N ILE A 61 -6.82 -0.92 -14.68
CA ILE A 61 -6.66 -0.15 -15.92
C ILE A 61 -5.19 0.17 -16.22
N HIS A 62 -4.40 0.49 -15.20
CA HIS A 62 -2.99 0.85 -15.37
C HIS A 62 -2.13 -0.36 -15.74
N TRP A 63 -2.21 -1.43 -14.94
CA TRP A 63 -1.34 -2.60 -15.07
C TRP A 63 -1.73 -3.51 -16.24
N SER A 64 -3.00 -3.50 -16.68
CA SER A 64 -3.42 -4.19 -17.91
C SER A 64 -2.79 -3.63 -19.20
N LYS A 65 -2.27 -2.39 -19.17
CA LYS A 65 -1.56 -1.79 -20.32
C LYS A 65 -0.09 -2.17 -20.40
N LEU A 66 0.43 -2.85 -19.36
CA LEU A 66 1.84 -3.23 -19.22
C LEU A 66 2.07 -4.74 -19.43
N LEU A 67 0.99 -5.50 -19.66
CA LEU A 67 0.97 -6.91 -20.07
C LEU A 67 0.66 -7.00 -21.56
#